data_AF-A0A2S1QDV5-F1
#
_entry.id   AF-A0A2S1QDV5-F1
#
_cell.length_a   1.000
_cell.length_b   1.000
_cell.length_c   1.000
_cell.angle_alpha   90.00
_cell.angle_beta   90.00
_cell.angle_gamma   90.00
#
_symmetry.space_group_name_H-M   'P 1'
#
loop_
_entity.id
_entity.type
_entity.pdbx_description
1 polymer ?
#
loop_
_entity_poly.entity_id
_entity_poly.type
_entity_poly.pdbx_seq_one_letter_code
_entity_poly.pdbx_strand_id
1 'polypeptide(L)'
;MLNAFLKDRVAILLTLVFIGLNMIILNELVSQVKEGYEGSFQSGLVFLFGVIISLLGAIAVLYNQVINSDRSLAFLFFVFCFIFSDVASLLGYYFGINFFYYIDFVSAALGLAFFLYTVLDVDNKEEEKNQLTQLY
;
A
#
# COMPACT_ATOMS: atom_id res chain seq x y z
N MET A 1 19.85 11.04 15.48
CA MET A 1 18.72 11.13 14.53
C MET A 1 19.02 11.95 13.27
N LEU A 2 19.40 13.23 13.38
CA LEU A 2 19.67 14.09 12.20
C LEU A 2 20.83 13.58 11.31
N ASN A 3 21.87 12.99 11.90
CA ASN A 3 23.03 12.45 11.17
C ASN A 3 22.73 11.15 10.39
N ALA A 4 21.71 10.38 10.77
CA ALA A 4 21.25 9.23 9.98
C ALA A 4 20.47 9.72 8.74
N PHE A 5 19.59 10.71 8.93
CA PHE A 5 18.90 11.44 7.85
C PHE A 5 19.86 12.10 6.85
N LEU A 6 21.01 12.62 7.33
CA LEU A 6 22.03 13.24 6.47
C LEU A 6 22.93 12.24 5.74
N LYS A 7 23.06 10.99 6.22
CA LYS A 7 23.86 9.94 5.60
C LYS A 7 23.15 9.34 4.39
N ASP A 8 21.82 9.22 4.47
CA ASP A 8 20.98 8.64 3.43
C ASP A 8 20.23 9.70 2.60
N ARG A 9 20.92 10.79 2.22
CA ARG A 9 20.37 11.79 1.28
C ARG A 9 19.89 11.14 -0.01
N VAL A 10 20.60 10.10 -0.47
CA VAL A 10 20.23 9.34 -1.67
C VAL A 10 18.93 8.58 -1.45
N ALA A 11 18.73 7.94 -0.29
CA ALA A 11 17.48 7.24 -0.01
C ALA A 11 16.30 8.22 0.10
N ILE A 12 16.47 9.36 0.77
CA ILE A 12 15.41 10.39 0.86
C ILE A 12 15.03 10.92 -0.54
N LEU A 13 16.04 11.18 -1.37
CA LEU A 13 15.82 11.71 -2.72
C LEU A 13 15.17 10.64 -3.62
N LEU A 14 15.59 9.38 -3.52
CA LEU A 14 14.94 8.26 -4.20
C LEU A 14 13.48 8.08 -3.74
N THR A 15 13.21 8.14 -2.44
CA THR A 15 11.84 8.04 -1.90
C THR A 15 10.95 9.18 -2.42
N LEU A 16 11.46 10.42 -2.46
CA LEU A 16 10.73 11.56 -3.04
C LEU A 16 10.46 11.37 -4.53
N VAL A 17 11.44 10.86 -5.29
CA VAL A 17 11.26 10.53 -6.72
C VAL A 17 10.21 9.44 -6.89
N PHE A 18 10.24 8.37 -6.09
CA PHE A 18 9.25 7.30 -6.13
C PHE A 18 7.84 7.80 -5.80
N ILE A 19 7.70 8.67 -4.80
CA ILE A 19 6.42 9.30 -4.47
C ILE A 19 5.93 10.14 -5.66
N GLY A 20 6.80 10.96 -6.25
CA GLY A 20 6.46 11.79 -7.41
C GLY A 20 6.04 10.95 -8.62
N LEU A 21 6.78 9.89 -8.93
CA LEU A 21 6.44 8.97 -10.01
C LEU A 21 5.10 8.27 -9.77
N ASN A 22 4.83 7.81 -8.54
CA ASN A 22 3.54 7.22 -8.18
C ASN A 22 2.39 8.22 -8.37
N MET A 23 2.56 9.49 -7.98
CA MET A 23 1.54 10.52 -8.21
C MET A 23 1.30 10.79 -9.71
N ILE A 24 2.35 10.82 -10.52
CA ILE A 24 2.24 11.02 -11.98
C ILE A 24 1.48 9.85 -12.61
N ILE A 25 1.88 8.62 -12.29
CA ILE A 25 1.21 7.40 -12.78
C ILE A 25 -0.25 7.40 -12.36
N LEU A 26 -0.54 7.72 -11.10
CA LEU A 26 -1.91 7.79 -10.59
C LEU A 26 -2.74 8.85 -11.33
N ASN A 27 -2.18 10.03 -11.58
CA ASN A 27 -2.87 11.08 -12.34
C ASN A 27 -3.15 10.64 -13.79
N GLU A 28 -2.20 9.94 -14.42
CA GLU A 28 -2.37 9.41 -15.78
C GLU A 28 -3.45 8.32 -15.82
N LEU A 29 -3.45 7.40 -14.85
CA LEU A 29 -4.49 6.38 -14.71
C LEU A 29 -5.87 7.02 -14.53
N VAL A 30 -6.01 8.00 -13.63
CA VAL A 30 -7.28 8.71 -13.42
C VAL A 30 -7.71 9.47 -14.67
N SER A 31 -6.76 10.01 -15.46
CA SER A 31 -7.05 10.70 -16.72
C SER A 31 -7.58 9.75 -17.81
N GLN A 32 -6.98 8.59 -18.00
CA GLN A 32 -7.44 7.57 -18.96
C GLN A 32 -8.84 7.04 -18.64
N VAL A 33 -9.16 7.11 -17.37
CA VAL A 33 -10.38 6.59 -16.77
C VAL A 33 -11.47 7.69 -16.66
N LYS A 34 -11.10 8.93 -16.97
CA LYS A 34 -11.91 10.13 -16.70
C LYS A 34 -13.21 10.20 -17.48
N GLU A 35 -13.23 9.66 -18.68
CA GLU A 35 -14.42 9.61 -19.55
C GLU A 35 -15.51 8.69 -18.98
N GLY A 36 -15.16 7.76 -18.09
CA GLY A 36 -16.09 6.86 -17.42
C GLY A 36 -16.58 7.32 -16.03
N TYR A 37 -16.18 8.51 -15.55
CA TYR A 37 -16.68 9.06 -14.28
C TYR A 37 -17.90 9.95 -14.48
N GLU A 38 -18.89 9.85 -13.59
CA GLU A 38 -20.02 10.78 -13.51
C GLU A 38 -19.60 12.10 -12.83
N GLY A 39 -18.63 12.80 -13.41
CA GLY A 39 -18.17 14.13 -12.98
C GLY A 39 -16.85 14.17 -12.21
N SER A 40 -16.38 15.40 -11.94
CA SER A 40 -15.07 15.67 -11.35
C SER A 40 -14.93 15.18 -9.89
N PHE A 41 -16.04 15.04 -9.16
CA PHE A 41 -16.03 14.59 -7.77
C PHE A 41 -15.56 13.14 -7.62
N GLN A 42 -16.06 12.23 -8.45
CA GLN A 42 -15.69 10.81 -8.41
C GLN A 42 -14.20 10.61 -8.76
N SER A 43 -13.70 11.34 -9.76
CA SER A 43 -12.27 11.33 -10.11
C SER A 43 -11.37 11.82 -8.96
N GLY A 44 -11.83 12.83 -8.19
CA GLY A 44 -11.10 13.33 -7.03
C GLY A 44 -11.03 12.32 -5.89
N LEU A 45 -12.11 11.57 -5.64
CA LEU A 45 -12.14 10.51 -4.63
C LEU A 45 -11.22 9.35 -4.99
N VAL A 46 -11.21 8.90 -6.25
CA VAL A 46 -10.31 7.83 -6.69
C VAL A 46 -8.85 8.27 -6.59
N PHE A 47 -8.55 9.51 -6.96
CA PHE A 47 -7.20 10.06 -6.79
C PHE A 47 -6.78 10.11 -5.31
N LEU A 48 -7.65 10.62 -4.43
CA LEU A 48 -7.36 10.67 -2.99
C LEU A 48 -7.14 9.27 -2.40
N PHE A 49 -7.97 8.31 -2.81
CA PHE A 49 -7.87 6.93 -2.38
C PHE A 49 -6.56 6.29 -2.84
N GLY A 50 -6.16 6.50 -4.10
CA GLY A 50 -4.88 6.03 -4.63
C GLY A 50 -3.68 6.61 -3.88
N VAL A 51 -3.75 7.88 -3.45
CA VAL A 51 -2.70 8.49 -2.59
C VAL A 51 -2.64 7.79 -1.23
N ILE A 52 -3.79 7.56 -0.58
CA ILE A 52 -3.87 6.89 0.72
C ILE A 52 -3.30 5.46 0.64
N ILE A 53 -3.70 4.70 -0.38
CA ILE A 53 -3.22 3.33 -0.61
C ILE A 53 -1.71 3.30 -0.90
N SER A 54 -1.20 4.24 -1.70
CA SER A 54 0.23 4.35 -1.98
C SER A 54 1.05 4.64 -0.72
N LEU A 55 0.55 5.54 0.14
CA LEU A 55 1.15 5.82 1.45
C LEU A 55 1.11 4.59 2.36
N LEU A 56 -0.01 3.87 2.39
CA LEU A 56 -0.15 2.65 3.17
C LEU A 56 0.86 1.58 2.73
N GLY A 57 1.07 1.42 1.42
CA GLY A 57 2.10 0.55 0.86
C GLY A 57 3.51 0.92 1.33
N ALA A 58 3.86 2.20 1.29
CA ALA A 58 5.15 2.68 1.79
C ALA A 58 5.34 2.41 3.29
N ILE A 59 4.29 2.66 4.10
CA ILE A 59 4.29 2.37 5.54
C ILE A 59 4.49 0.88 5.81
N ALA A 60 3.82 0.01 5.05
CA ALA A 60 3.93 -1.43 5.22
C ALA A 60 5.35 -1.95 4.92
N VAL A 61 5.97 -1.44 3.84
CA VAL A 61 7.37 -1.77 3.50
C VAL A 61 8.32 -1.32 4.61
N LEU A 62 8.18 -0.08 5.10
CA LEU A 62 9.02 0.45 6.16
C LEU A 62 8.83 -0.32 7.48
N TYR A 63 7.59 -0.64 7.84
CA TYR A 63 7.29 -1.44 9.02
C TYR A 63 7.97 -2.81 8.96
N ASN A 64 7.89 -3.49 7.82
CA ASN A 64 8.54 -4.78 7.65
C ASN A 64 10.07 -4.70 7.66
N GLN A 65 10.66 -3.60 7.17
CA GLN A 65 12.10 -3.40 7.25
C GLN A 65 12.62 -3.19 8.68
N VAL A 66 11.84 -2.52 9.54
CA VAL A 66 12.25 -2.20 10.92
C VAL A 66 12.10 -3.40 11.85
N ILE A 67 10.98 -4.12 11.73
CA ILE A 67 10.60 -5.17 12.70
C ILE A 67 10.85 -6.59 12.16
N ASN A 68 10.88 -6.77 10.84
CA ASN A 68 11.20 -8.03 10.14
C ASN A 68 10.73 -9.31 10.87
N SER A 69 9.43 -9.35 11.19
CA SER A 69 8.73 -10.44 11.86
C SER A 69 7.71 -11.08 10.91
N ASP A 70 7.24 -12.29 11.21
CA ASP A 70 6.17 -12.93 10.44
C ASP A 70 4.89 -12.07 10.45
N ARG A 71 4.66 -11.34 11.56
CA ARG A 71 3.55 -10.39 11.70
C ARG A 71 3.72 -9.15 10.81
N SER A 72 4.92 -8.58 10.73
CA SER A 72 5.18 -7.46 9.82
C SER A 72 5.11 -7.87 8.36
N LEU A 73 5.49 -9.11 8.06
CA LEU A 73 5.38 -9.69 6.72
C LEU A 73 3.92 -9.93 6.35
N ALA A 74 3.11 -10.42 7.28
CA ALA A 74 1.66 -10.55 7.08
C ALA A 74 0.99 -9.19 6.87
N PHE A 75 1.39 -8.15 7.62
CA PHE A 75 0.91 -6.79 7.38
C PHE A 75 1.26 -6.29 5.97
N LEU A 76 2.49 -6.56 5.52
CA LEU A 76 2.94 -6.25 4.17
C LEU A 76 2.06 -6.93 3.12
N PHE A 77 1.81 -8.23 3.26
CA PHE A 77 0.95 -8.98 2.34
C PHE A 77 -0.50 -8.52 2.37
N PHE A 78 -1.04 -8.17 3.53
CA PHE A 78 -2.36 -7.55 3.64
C PHE A 78 -2.46 -6.30 2.75
N VAL A 79 -1.52 -5.36 2.89
CA VAL A 79 -1.54 -4.10 2.17
C VAL A 79 -1.39 -4.33 0.66
N PHE A 80 -0.47 -5.21 0.23
CA PHE A 80 -0.33 -5.53 -1.20
C PHE A 80 -1.55 -6.22 -1.79
N CYS A 81 -2.19 -7.13 -1.07
CA CYS A 81 -3.42 -7.77 -1.51
C CYS A 81 -4.54 -6.75 -1.72
N PHE A 82 -4.66 -5.76 -0.84
CA PHE A 82 -5.62 -4.66 -1.00
C PHE A 82 -5.29 -3.74 -2.19
N ILE A 83 -4.01 -3.43 -2.42
CA ILE A 83 -3.56 -2.70 -3.63
C ILE A 83 -3.95 -3.46 -4.90
N PHE A 84 -3.69 -4.77 -4.95
CA PHE A 84 -4.04 -5.59 -6.11
C PHE A 84 -5.55 -5.71 -6.33
N SER A 85 -6.31 -5.84 -5.25
CA SER A 85 -7.78 -5.84 -5.29
C SER A 85 -8.31 -4.54 -5.89
N ASP A 86 -7.82 -3.39 -5.41
CA ASP A 86 -8.23 -2.08 -5.91
C ASP A 86 -7.92 -1.91 -7.41
N VAL A 87 -6.67 -2.18 -7.81
CA VAL A 87 -6.26 -2.10 -9.22
C VAL A 87 -7.08 -3.05 -10.10
N ALA A 88 -7.32 -4.28 -9.64
CA ALA A 88 -8.14 -5.23 -10.39
C ALA A 88 -9.59 -4.73 -10.52
N SER A 89 -10.21 -4.23 -9.44
CA SER A 89 -11.57 -3.71 -9.48
C SER A 89 -11.72 -2.55 -10.49
N LEU A 90 -10.75 -1.63 -10.53
CA LEU A 90 -10.70 -0.52 -11.48
C LEU A 90 -10.52 -1.04 -12.91
N LEU A 91 -9.60 -1.98 -13.14
CA LEU A 91 -9.41 -2.59 -14.46
C LEU A 91 -10.68 -3.32 -14.94
N GLY A 92 -11.37 -4.03 -14.05
CA GLY A 92 -12.64 -4.70 -14.36
C GLY A 92 -13.74 -3.70 -14.73
N TYR A 93 -13.86 -2.62 -13.96
CA TYR A 93 -14.87 -1.58 -14.17
C TYR A 93 -14.66 -0.81 -15.48
N TYR A 94 -13.42 -0.39 -15.77
CA TYR A 94 -13.16 0.48 -16.92
C TYR A 94 -12.95 -0.26 -18.23
N PHE A 95 -12.33 -1.43 -18.21
CA PHE A 95 -12.11 -2.22 -19.42
C PHE A 95 -13.24 -3.22 -19.68
N GLY A 96 -14.21 -3.35 -18.75
CA GLY A 96 -15.34 -4.28 -18.88
C GLY A 96 -14.93 -5.74 -18.85
N ILE A 97 -13.72 -6.05 -18.35
CA ILE A 97 -13.17 -7.39 -18.33
C ILE A 97 -13.53 -8.07 -16.99
N ASN A 98 -14.53 -8.95 -17.02
CA ASN A 98 -15.04 -9.63 -15.83
C ASN A 98 -14.00 -10.45 -15.06
N PHE A 99 -12.92 -10.88 -15.73
CA PHE A 99 -11.84 -11.64 -15.10
C PHE A 99 -11.22 -10.90 -13.91
N PHE A 100 -11.10 -9.57 -13.98
CA PHE A 100 -10.49 -8.80 -12.91
C PHE A 100 -11.34 -8.77 -11.63
N TYR A 101 -12.66 -8.96 -11.70
CA TYR A 101 -13.49 -9.10 -10.48
C TYR A 101 -13.18 -10.37 -9.69
N TYR A 102 -12.70 -11.43 -10.35
CA TYR A 102 -12.23 -12.62 -9.64
C TYR A 102 -10.90 -12.36 -8.92
N ILE A 103 -9.99 -11.62 -9.57
CA ILE A 103 -8.72 -11.20 -8.95
C ILE A 103 -8.99 -10.30 -7.76
N ASP A 104 -9.92 -9.35 -7.91
CA ASP A 104 -10.37 -8.47 -6.84
C ASP A 104 -10.86 -9.27 -5.63
N PHE A 105 -11.82 -10.17 -5.85
CA PHE A 105 -12.38 -11.00 -4.78
C PHE A 105 -11.33 -11.85 -4.06
N VAL A 106 -10.47 -12.55 -4.81
CA VAL A 106 -9.43 -13.42 -4.22
C VAL A 106 -8.41 -12.58 -3.45
N SER A 107 -7.98 -11.45 -4.02
CA SER A 107 -7.00 -10.58 -3.37
C SER A 107 -7.59 -9.94 -2.11
N ALA A 108 -8.84 -9.47 -2.14
CA ALA A 108 -9.52 -8.95 -0.97
C ALA A 108 -9.65 -10.01 0.14
N ALA A 109 -10.04 -11.24 -0.22
CA ALA A 109 -10.18 -12.35 0.74
C ALA A 109 -8.84 -12.73 1.39
N LEU A 110 -7.78 -12.85 0.59
CA LEU A 110 -6.43 -13.11 1.09
C LEU A 110 -5.92 -11.97 1.97
N GLY A 111 -6.14 -10.72 1.53
CA GLY A 111 -5.79 -9.54 2.31
C GLY A 111 -6.44 -9.55 3.69
N LEU A 112 -7.73 -9.88 3.76
CA LEU A 112 -8.47 -9.98 5.01
C LEU A 112 -7.92 -11.11 5.91
N ALA A 113 -7.53 -12.25 5.34
CA ALA A 113 -6.88 -13.33 6.09
C ALA A 113 -5.54 -12.88 6.70
N PHE A 114 -4.69 -12.19 5.93
CA PHE A 114 -3.43 -11.63 6.44
C PHE A 114 -3.66 -10.54 7.49
N PHE A 115 -4.69 -9.72 7.34
CA PHE A 115 -5.07 -8.72 8.33
C PHE A 115 -5.46 -9.38 9.66
N LEU A 116 -6.31 -10.40 9.62
CA LEU A 116 -6.71 -11.15 10.81
C LEU A 116 -5.51 -11.78 11.51
N TYR A 117 -4.61 -12.40 10.76
CA TYR A 117 -3.36 -12.93 11.32
C TYR A 117 -2.54 -11.84 12.01
N THR A 118 -2.37 -10.68 11.36
CA THR A 118 -1.60 -9.55 11.90
C THR A 118 -2.20 -9.00 13.21
N VAL A 119 -3.53 -9.04 13.36
CA VAL A 119 -4.23 -8.54 14.55
C VAL A 119 -4.25 -9.57 15.69
N LEU A 120 -4.43 -10.84 15.36
CA LEU A 120 -4.57 -11.94 16.31
C LEU A 120 -3.23 -12.48 16.83
N ASP A 121 -2.12 -12.24 16.13
CA ASP A 121 -0.78 -12.60 16.60
C ASP A 121 -0.31 -11.66 17.72
N VAL A 122 -0.77 -11.97 18.95
CA VAL A 122 -0.49 -11.21 20.17
C VAL A 122 0.89 -11.56 20.76
N ASP A 123 1.37 -12.79 20.58
CA ASP A 123 2.60 -13.29 21.20
C ASP A 123 3.85 -12.59 20.64
N ASN A 124 3.88 -12.28 19.35
CA ASN A 124 4.99 -11.53 18.74
C ASN A 124 5.09 -10.07 19.22
N LYS A 125 4.09 -9.50 19.90
CA LYS A 125 4.13 -8.08 20.34
C LYS A 125 5.25 -7.77 21.31
N GLU A 126 5.61 -8.72 22.19
CA GLU A 126 6.68 -8.50 23.16
C GLU A 126 8.07 -8.56 22.50
N GLU A 127 8.26 -9.44 21.51
CA GLU A 127 9.50 -9.50 20.74
C GLU A 127 9.69 -8.24 19.86
N GLU A 128 8.64 -7.77 19.19
CA GLU A 128 8.67 -6.51 18.43
C GLU A 128 9.02 -5.31 19.33
N LYS A 129 8.46 -5.27 20.55
CA LYS A 129 8.75 -4.21 21.51
C LYS A 129 10.22 -4.25 21.96
N ASN A 130 10.79 -5.43 22.16
CA ASN A 130 12.20 -5.59 22.53
C ASN A 130 13.14 -5.16 21.39
N GLN A 131 12.83 -5.46 20.13
CA GLN A 131 13.61 -4.99 18.98
C GLN A 131 13.60 -3.47 18.82
N LEU A 132 12.43 -2.84 18.99
CA LEU A 132 12.32 -1.37 18.98
C LEU A 132 13.09 -0.71 20.14
N THR A 133 13.16 -1.37 21.30
CA THR A 133 13.86 -0.87 22.48
C THR A 133 15.38 -1.05 22.38
N GLN A 134 15.87 -2.06 21.65
CA GLN A 134 17.32 -2.23 21.40
C GLN A 134 17.87 -1.35 20.27
N LEU A 135 17.00 -0.82 19.41
CA LEU A 135 17.38 0.11 18.33
C LEU A 135 17.58 1.56 18.80
N TYR A 136 17.23 1.88 20.06
CA TYR A 136 17.36 3.20 20.69
C TYR A 136 18.25 3.14 21.94
#